data_AF-A0A6N8Z4R0-F1
#
_entry.id   AF-A0A6N8Z4R0-F1
#
_cell.length_a   1.000
_cell.length_b   1.000
_cell.length_c   1.000
_cell.angle_alpha   90.00
_cell.angle_beta   90.00
_cell.angle_gamma   90.00
#
_symmetry.space_group_name_H-M   'P 1'
#
loop_
_entity.id
_entity.type
_entity.pdbx_description
1 polymer ?
#
loop_
_entity_poly.entity_id
_entity_poly.type
_entity_poly.pdbx_seq_one_letter_code
_entity_poly.pdbx_strand_id
1 'polypeptide(L)'
;MSEKDIVTRKQHGRRKGKTDWARLKAMTEEEIEANALSDPDNPPMDFTRPDTWQRAAMFFYPRGLVRLNINPDILAWFQGQGEDYRQQIGAILRQYMEANEHTEPSSRDKFKKEAP
;
A
#
# COMPACT_ATOMS: atom_id res chain seq x y z
N MET A 1 -35.63 20.32 -2.89
CA MET A 1 -36.04 19.35 -1.86
C MET A 1 -36.42 18.09 -2.60
N SER A 2 -35.43 17.22 -2.85
CA SER A 2 -35.16 15.93 -2.19
C SER A 2 -35.95 14.78 -2.81
N GLU A 3 -35.23 13.88 -3.46
CA GLU A 3 -35.38 12.45 -3.18
C GLU A 3 -34.01 11.83 -3.51
N LYS A 4 -33.37 11.22 -2.51
CA LYS A 4 -32.06 10.57 -2.68
C LYS A 4 -32.35 9.11 -3.05
N ASP A 5 -31.94 8.70 -4.24
CA ASP A 5 -31.96 7.30 -4.66
C ASP A 5 -30.99 6.47 -3.80
N ILE A 6 -31.45 5.95 -2.66
CA ILE A 6 -30.68 5.01 -1.84
C ILE A 6 -30.88 3.61 -2.41
N VAL A 7 -29.88 3.12 -3.15
CA VAL A 7 -29.84 1.71 -3.56
C VAL A 7 -29.52 0.86 -2.33
N THR A 8 -30.55 0.32 -1.69
CA THR A 8 -30.38 -0.60 -0.56
C THR A 8 -29.94 -1.96 -1.09
N ARG A 9 -28.63 -2.24 -1.02
CA ARG A 9 -28.11 -3.58 -1.34
C ARG A 9 -28.51 -4.54 -0.22
N LYS A 10 -29.60 -5.30 -0.41
CA LYS A 10 -29.92 -6.45 0.44
C LYS A 10 -28.74 -7.41 0.37
N GLN A 11 -28.05 -7.62 1.49
CA GLN A 11 -26.97 -8.59 1.59
C GLN A 11 -27.56 -9.93 1.16
N HIS A 12 -27.14 -10.45 0.00
CA HIS A 12 -27.54 -11.79 -0.44
C HIS A 12 -27.17 -12.72 0.71
N GLY A 13 -28.18 -13.41 1.27
CA GLY A 13 -28.04 -14.19 2.49
C GLY A 13 -26.76 -15.02 2.44
N ARG A 14 -25.97 -14.96 3.52
CA ARG A 14 -24.67 -15.64 3.62
C ARG A 14 -24.83 -17.07 3.09
N ARG A 15 -24.32 -17.34 1.89
CA ARG A 15 -24.34 -18.68 1.32
C ARG A 15 -23.61 -19.57 2.32
N LYS A 16 -24.27 -20.62 2.84
CA LYS A 16 -23.60 -21.62 3.66
C LYS A 16 -22.48 -22.22 2.80
N GLY A 17 -21.23 -22.01 3.22
CA GLY A 17 -20.08 -22.65 2.57
C GLY A 17 -20.23 -24.16 2.63
N LYS A 18 -19.71 -24.87 1.62
CA LYS A 18 -19.69 -26.34 1.58
C LYS A 18 -18.55 -26.93 2.41
N THR A 19 -17.89 -26.12 3.23
CA THR A 19 -16.71 -26.47 4.00
C THR A 19 -17.08 -27.34 5.19
N ASP A 20 -16.44 -28.50 5.29
CA ASP A 20 -16.54 -29.38 6.45
C ASP A 20 -15.64 -28.88 7.59
N TRP A 21 -16.22 -28.09 8.49
CA TRP A 21 -15.54 -27.53 9.64
C TRP A 21 -15.19 -28.55 10.72
N ALA A 22 -15.90 -29.69 10.78
CA ALA A 22 -15.60 -30.72 11.77
C ALA A 22 -14.31 -31.45 11.40
N ARG A 23 -14.15 -31.78 10.11
CA ARG A 23 -12.90 -32.34 9.58
C ARG A 23 -11.70 -31.43 9.80
N LEU A 24 -11.81 -30.14 9.47
CA LEU A 24 -10.69 -29.20 9.63
C LEU A 24 -10.22 -29.06 11.09
N LYS A 25 -11.14 -29.11 12.06
CA LYS A 25 -10.79 -29.02 13.48
C LYS A 25 -10.14 -30.29 14.05
N ALA A 26 -10.29 -31.43 13.37
CA ALA A 26 -9.73 -32.71 13.78
C ALA A 26 -8.42 -33.05 13.04
N MET A 27 -8.03 -32.24 12.06
CA MET A 27 -6.81 -32.44 11.27
C MET A 27 -5.57 -32.22 12.14
N THR A 28 -4.56 -33.07 12.00
CA THR A 28 -3.30 -32.93 12.75
C THR A 28 -2.38 -31.90 12.09
N GLU A 29 -1.37 -31.42 12.82
CA GLU A 29 -0.44 -30.43 12.29
C GLU A 29 0.34 -30.96 11.08
N GLU A 30 0.74 -32.24 11.12
CA GLU A 30 1.47 -32.89 10.03
C GLU A 30 0.62 -33.00 8.75
N GLU A 31 -0.68 -33.24 8.91
CA GLU A 31 -1.63 -33.25 7.79
C GLU A 31 -1.84 -31.83 7.23
N ILE A 32 -1.85 -30.81 8.08
CA ILE A 32 -1.94 -29.40 7.66
C ILE A 32 -0.71 -29.03 6.83
N GLU A 33 0.49 -29.35 7.31
CA GLU A 33 1.75 -29.07 6.61
C GLU A 33 1.82 -29.78 5.25
N ALA A 34 1.46 -31.06 5.21
CA ALA A 34 1.44 -31.84 3.97
C ALA A 34 0.44 -31.27 2.94
N ASN A 35 -0.75 -30.85 3.40
CA ASN A 35 -1.74 -30.21 2.54
C ASN A 35 -1.23 -28.85 2.02
N ALA A 36 -0.61 -28.03 2.88
CA ALA A 36 -0.08 -26.73 2.47
C ALA A 36 1.05 -26.84 1.45
N LEU A 37 1.92 -27.85 1.55
CA LEU A 37 3.04 -28.05 0.64
C LEU A 37 2.61 -28.63 -0.72
N SER A 38 1.53 -29.41 -0.75
CA SER A 38 1.01 -30.04 -1.97
C SER A 38 -0.01 -29.17 -2.72
N ASP A 39 -0.44 -28.05 -2.14
CA ASP A 39 -1.41 -27.13 -2.75
C ASP A 39 -0.76 -26.27 -3.86
N PRO A 40 -1.17 -26.43 -5.13
CA PRO A 40 -0.63 -25.64 -6.24
C PRO A 40 -1.02 -24.15 -6.17
N ASP A 41 -2.11 -23.80 -5.47
CA ASP A 41 -2.54 -22.40 -5.28
C ASP A 41 -1.79 -21.72 -4.12
N ASN A 42 -1.07 -22.50 -3.30
CA ASN A 42 -0.25 -22.02 -2.20
C ASN A 42 1.21 -22.52 -2.32
N PRO A 43 1.94 -22.09 -3.36
CA PRO A 43 3.33 -22.50 -3.54
C PRO A 43 4.19 -22.07 -2.34
N PRO A 44 5.14 -22.90 -1.89
CA PRO A 44 5.99 -22.58 -0.75
C PRO A 44 6.78 -21.30 -1.03
N MET A 45 6.69 -20.34 -0.10
CA MET A 45 7.47 -19.10 -0.18
C MET A 45 8.93 -19.38 0.19
N ASP A 46 9.84 -19.03 -0.71
CA ASP A 46 11.28 -19.08 -0.46
C ASP A 46 11.71 -17.84 0.33
N PHE A 47 11.64 -17.93 1.66
CA PHE A 47 12.08 -16.86 2.56
C PHE A 47 13.60 -16.65 2.59
N THR A 48 14.38 -17.49 1.92
CA THR A 48 15.83 -17.36 1.83
C THR A 48 16.28 -16.41 0.71
N ARG A 49 15.38 -16.08 -0.22
CA ARG A 49 15.69 -15.16 -1.31
C ARG A 49 15.48 -13.69 -0.91
N PRO A 50 16.36 -12.77 -1.32
CA PRO A 50 16.17 -11.35 -1.08
C PRO A 50 14.92 -10.74 -1.73
N ASP A 51 14.45 -11.30 -2.86
CA ASP A 51 13.34 -10.75 -3.65
C ASP A 51 11.95 -11.09 -3.10
N THR A 52 11.78 -12.13 -2.28
CA THR A 52 10.50 -12.44 -1.62
C THR A 52 10.08 -11.31 -0.68
N TRP A 53 11.04 -10.68 0.00
CA TRP A 53 10.79 -9.51 0.85
C TRP A 53 10.63 -8.21 0.05
N GLN A 54 11.23 -8.09 -1.15
CA GLN A 54 11.14 -6.89 -1.99
C GLN A 54 9.72 -6.65 -2.52
N ARG A 55 8.95 -7.70 -2.79
CA ARG A 55 7.52 -7.55 -3.16
C ARG A 55 6.63 -7.19 -1.97
N ALA A 56 7.02 -7.55 -0.75
CA ALA A 56 6.27 -7.29 0.47
C ALA A 56 6.59 -5.92 1.10
N ALA A 57 7.71 -5.30 0.72
CA ALA A 57 8.12 -3.99 1.21
C ALA A 57 7.28 -2.88 0.54
N MET A 58 6.06 -2.69 1.03
CA MET A 58 5.32 -1.45 0.86
C MET A 58 6.21 -0.33 1.42
N PHE A 59 6.86 0.44 0.55
CA PHE A 59 7.77 1.52 0.94
C PHE A 59 6.95 2.64 1.62
N PHE A 60 6.72 2.49 2.93
CA PHE A 60 6.22 3.57 3.76
C PHE A 60 7.37 4.54 3.98
N TYR A 61 7.53 5.50 3.08
CA TYR A 61 8.30 6.69 3.42
C TYR A 61 7.58 7.38 4.59
N PRO A 62 8.22 7.49 5.78
CA PRO A 62 7.61 8.22 6.87
C PRO A 62 7.36 9.65 6.39
N ARG A 63 6.09 10.05 6.35
CA ARG A 63 5.70 11.42 5.98
C ARG A 63 6.11 12.33 7.12
N GLY A 64 7.32 12.88 7.04
CA GLY A 64 7.78 13.92 7.96
C GLY A 64 6.89 15.15 7.81
N LEU A 65 6.43 15.70 8.94
CA LEU A 65 5.72 16.98 8.94
C LEU A 65 6.74 18.09 8.64
N VAL A 66 6.66 18.68 7.46
CA VAL A 66 7.50 19.82 7.07
C VAL A 66 6.66 21.09 7.10
N ARG A 67 7.18 22.16 7.73
CA ARG A 67 6.61 23.51 7.61
C ARG A 67 7.24 24.19 6.39
N LEU A 68 6.47 24.33 5.32
CA LEU A 68 6.87 25.02 4.09
C LEU A 68 6.06 26.31 3.94
N ASN A 69 6.74 27.42 3.62
CA ASN A 69 6.07 28.65 3.22
C ASN A 69 5.70 28.57 1.75
N ILE A 70 4.41 28.68 1.45
CA ILE A 70 3.86 28.69 0.09
C ILE A 70 3.18 30.05 -0.10
N ASN A 71 3.33 30.66 -1.28
CA ASN A 71 2.65 31.92 -1.56
C ASN A 71 1.12 31.73 -1.47
N PRO A 72 0.38 32.73 -0.94
CA PRO A 72 -1.06 32.59 -0.66
C PRO A 72 -1.90 32.34 -1.92
N ASP A 73 -1.51 32.93 -3.05
CA ASP A 73 -2.15 32.80 -4.36
C ASP A 73 -2.02 31.39 -4.94
N ILE A 74 -0.82 30.79 -4.84
CA ILE A 74 -0.54 29.41 -5.24
C ILE A 74 -1.36 28.46 -4.36
N LEU A 75 -1.38 28.69 -3.04
CA LEU A 75 -2.16 27.88 -2.12
C LEU A 75 -3.66 27.94 -2.45
N ALA A 76 -4.20 29.13 -2.71
CA ALA A 76 -5.60 29.33 -3.08
C ALA A 76 -5.94 28.61 -4.40
N TRP A 77 -5.05 28.66 -5.40
CA TRP A 77 -5.23 27.94 -6.66
C TRP A 77 -5.33 26.42 -6.44
N PHE A 78 -4.41 25.85 -5.65
CA PHE A 78 -4.42 24.42 -5.34
C PHE A 78 -5.65 24.00 -4.51
N GLN A 79 -6.08 24.82 -3.57
CA GLN A 79 -7.31 24.57 -2.80
C GLN A 79 -8.55 24.59 -3.69
N GLY A 80 -8.56 25.40 -4.75
CA GLY A 80 -9.63 25.42 -5.75
C GLY A 80 -9.74 24.15 -6.60
N GLN A 81 -8.70 23.31 -6.65
CA GLN A 81 -8.68 22.06 -7.42
C GLN A 81 -9.26 20.85 -6.64
N GLY A 82 -9.51 20.98 -5.34
CA GLY A 82 -10.11 19.93 -4.50
C GLY A 82 -9.47 19.73 -3.13
N GLU A 83 -9.99 18.76 -2.38
CA GLU A 83 -9.70 18.55 -0.96
C GLU A 83 -8.28 18.01 -0.69
N ASP A 84 -7.64 17.42 -1.70
CA ASP A 84 -6.32 16.77 -1.63
C ASP A 84 -5.13 17.64 -2.08
N TYR A 85 -5.24 18.97 -1.95
CA TYR A 85 -4.22 19.92 -2.41
C TYR A 85 -2.79 19.63 -1.88
N ARG A 86 -2.66 19.12 -0.65
CA ARG A 86 -1.36 18.71 -0.07
C ARG A 86 -0.73 17.53 -0.81
N GLN A 87 -1.55 16.59 -1.27
CA GLN A 87 -1.07 15.43 -2.03
C GLN A 87 -0.63 15.86 -3.44
N GLN A 88 -1.39 16.77 -4.07
CA GLN A 88 -1.04 17.34 -5.37
C GLN A 88 0.28 18.10 -5.34
N ILE A 89 0.47 18.97 -4.33
CA ILE A 89 1.75 19.67 -4.11
C ILE A 89 2.89 18.66 -3.95
N GLY A 90 2.69 17.62 -3.14
CA GLY A 90 3.71 16.57 -2.96
C GLY A 90 4.05 15.82 -4.24
N ALA A 91 3.06 15.51 -5.09
CA ALA A 91 3.26 14.82 -6.36
C ALA A 91 4.05 15.67 -7.36
N ILE A 92 3.74 16.98 -7.46
CA ILE A 92 4.45 17.90 -8.34
C ILE A 92 5.90 18.07 -7.88
N LEU A 93 6.13 18.25 -6.58
CA LEU A 93 7.49 18.37 -6.03
C LEU A 93 8.32 17.10 -6.30
N ARG A 94 7.70 15.92 -6.21
CA ARG A 94 8.34 14.65 -6.56
C ARG A 94 8.71 14.60 -8.04
N GLN A 95 7.79 14.94 -8.93
CA GLN A 95 8.06 14.95 -10.38
C GLN A 95 9.17 15.94 -10.74
N TYR A 96 9.18 17.12 -10.11
CA TYR A 96 10.25 18.11 -10.28
C TYR A 96 11.60 17.58 -9.76
N MET A 97 11.60 16.91 -8.61
CA MET A 97 12.81 16.28 -8.07
C MET A 97 13.34 15.20 -9.02
N GLU A 98 12.49 14.30 -9.51
CA GLU A 98 12.87 13.23 -10.44
C GLU A 98 13.42 13.79 -11.76
N ALA A 99 12.79 14.82 -12.31
CA ALA A 99 13.24 15.48 -13.53
C ALA A 99 14.62 16.16 -13.38
N ASN A 100 14.95 16.67 -12.19
CA ASN A 100 16.21 17.37 -11.92
C ASN A 100 17.31 16.47 -11.33
N GLU A 101 16.97 15.37 -10.65
CA GLU A 101 17.94 14.37 -10.17
C GLU A 101 18.66 13.65 -11.33
N HIS A 102 18.15 13.72 -12.56
CA HIS A 102 18.87 13.27 -13.76
C HIS A 102 19.96 14.23 -14.23
N THR A 103 20.11 15.41 -13.61
CA THR A 103 21.15 16.40 -13.96
C THR A 103 22.29 16.52 -12.95
N GLU A 104 22.17 15.97 -11.74
CA GLU A 104 23.22 15.98 -10.71
C GLU A 104 23.18 14.67 -9.89
N PRO A 105 24.32 14.04 -9.54
CA PRO A 105 24.34 12.78 -8.82
C PRO A 105 23.70 12.94 -7.43
N SER A 106 22.58 12.23 -7.24
CA SER A 106 21.70 12.33 -6.08
C SER A 106 22.40 12.09 -4.73
N SER A 107 22.11 12.98 -3.78
CA SER A 107 22.51 12.91 -2.36
C SER A 107 21.91 11.73 -1.58
N ARG A 108 21.19 10.81 -2.25
CA ARG A 108 20.77 9.51 -1.70
C ARG A 108 21.93 8.67 -1.15
N ASP A 109 23.14 8.86 -1.69
CA ASP A 109 24.34 8.14 -1.25
C ASP A 109 24.93 8.67 0.08
N LYS A 110 24.51 9.86 0.53
CA LYS A 110 25.00 10.47 1.78
C LYS A 110 24.23 9.99 3.02
N PHE A 111 22.96 9.59 2.87
CA PHE A 111 22.16 9.08 3.99
C PHE A 111 22.46 7.61 4.36
N LYS A 112 23.18 6.88 3.52
CA LYS A 112 23.55 5.47 3.79
C LYS A 112 24.93 5.32 4.45
N LYS A 113 25.72 6.41 4.58
CA LYS A 113 27.08 6.40 5.13
C LYS A 113 27.20 6.84 6.59
N GLU A 114 26.11 7.25 7.23
CA GLU A 114 26.11 7.74 8.62
C GLU A 114 25.07 7.02 9.49
N ALA A 115 24.98 5.69 9.38
CA ALA A 115 24.36 4.87 10.41
C ALA A 115 25.48 4.08 11.11
N PRO A 116 25.61 4.14 12.45
CA PRO A 116 26.59 3.36 13.21
C PRO A 116 26.31 1.85 13.12
#